data_AF-A0A1B3IH11-F1
#
_entry.id   AF-A0A1B3IH11-F1
#
_cell.length_a   1.000
_cell.length_b   1.000
_cell.length_c   1.000
_cell.angle_alpha   90.00
_cell.angle_beta   90.00
_cell.angle_gamma   90.00
#
_symmetry.space_group_name_H-M   'P 1'
#
loop_
_entity.id
_entity.type
_entity.pdbx_description
1 polymer ?
#
loop_
_entity_poly.entity_id
_entity_poly.type
_entity_poly.pdbx_seq_one_letter_code
_entity_poly.pdbx_strand_id
1 'polypeptide(L)'
;VLILPGFGIVSHVCISFSNNQQAFGYLGLVFASFAIVCLGCVVWAHHMFTVGMDLKTTVFFSSVTMIIGVPTGIKIFTWLYMLANSNVSKFDPILWWIVSFIILFTMGGVTGIVLSASVLDCLLHDTWFVVA
;
A
#
# COMPACT_ATOMS: atom_id res chain seq x y z
N VAL A 1 -8.39 7.49 2.32
CA VAL A 1 -9.48 7.73 1.32
C VAL A 1 -8.95 7.82 -0.10
N LEU A 2 -7.98 8.69 -0.41
CA LEU A 2 -7.50 8.93 -1.79
C LEU A 2 -7.03 7.68 -2.55
N ILE A 3 -6.32 6.76 -1.90
CA ILE A 3 -5.72 5.60 -2.58
C ILE A 3 -6.72 4.46 -2.88
N LEU A 4 -7.83 4.36 -2.15
CA LEU A 4 -8.77 3.23 -2.26
C LEU A 4 -9.47 3.15 -3.62
N PRO A 5 -9.95 4.26 -4.23
CA PRO A 5 -10.45 4.24 -5.60
C PRO A 5 -9.37 3.81 -6.61
N GLY A 6 -8.12 4.29 -6.43
CA GLY A 6 -6.99 3.89 -7.28
C GLY A 6 -6.75 2.38 -7.24
N PHE A 7 -6.78 1.78 -6.05
CA PHE A 7 -6.72 0.33 -5.90
C PHE A 7 -7.87 -0.42 -6.59
N GLY A 8 -9.08 0.17 -6.59
CA GLY A 8 -10.22 -0.36 -7.34
C GLY A 8 -9.95 -0.39 -8.84
N ILE A 9 -9.49 0.73 -9.40
CA ILE A 9 -9.16 0.86 -10.83
C ILE A 9 -8.09 -0.17 -11.22
N VAL A 10 -6.99 -0.25 -10.48
CA VAL A 10 -5.90 -1.22 -10.74
C VAL A 10 -6.41 -2.66 -10.70
N SER A 11 -7.27 -2.98 -9.73
CA SER A 11 -7.86 -4.31 -9.63
C SER A 11 -8.72 -4.65 -10.84
N HIS A 12 -9.58 -3.72 -11.28
CA HIS A 12 -10.43 -3.93 -12.47
C HIS A 12 -9.63 -4.07 -13.76
N VAL A 13 -8.57 -3.27 -13.94
CA VAL A 13 -7.68 -3.39 -15.11
C VAL A 13 -6.98 -4.76 -15.10
N CYS A 14 -6.43 -5.19 -13.96
CA CYS A 14 -5.79 -6.51 -13.86
C CYS A 14 -6.77 -7.67 -14.13
N ILE A 15 -8.03 -7.57 -13.66
CA ILE A 15 -9.08 -8.55 -13.99
C ILE A 15 -9.29 -8.59 -15.51
N SER A 16 -9.48 -7.42 -16.13
CA SER A 16 -9.71 -7.29 -17.57
C SER A 16 -8.57 -7.89 -18.39
N PHE A 17 -7.32 -7.63 -18.01
CA PHE A 17 -6.15 -8.18 -18.71
C PHE A 17 -5.98 -9.68 -18.50
N SER A 18 -6.29 -10.18 -17.32
CA SER A 18 -6.24 -11.63 -17.05
C SER A 18 -7.40 -12.42 -17.70
N ASN A 19 -8.39 -11.73 -18.28
CA ASN A 19 -9.61 -12.32 -18.87
C ASN A 19 -10.36 -13.26 -17.91
N ASN A 20 -10.20 -13.04 -16.60
CA ASN A 20 -10.86 -13.81 -15.55
C ASN A 20 -12.24 -13.23 -15.21
N GLN A 21 -13.18 -14.09 -14.81
CA GLN A 21 -14.51 -13.67 -14.34
C GLN A 21 -14.47 -12.90 -13.00
N GLN A 22 -13.42 -13.13 -12.21
CA GLN A 22 -13.20 -12.49 -10.92
C GLN A 22 -11.72 -12.29 -10.66
N ALA A 23 -11.38 -11.40 -9.72
CA ALA A 23 -10.01 -11.27 -9.26
C ALA A 23 -9.52 -12.55 -8.57
N PHE A 24 -8.25 -12.88 -8.79
CA PHE A 24 -7.57 -13.89 -7.99
C PHE A 24 -7.63 -13.50 -6.51
N GLY A 25 -8.10 -14.42 -5.65
CA GLY A 25 -8.23 -14.15 -4.23
C GLY A 25 -9.17 -12.98 -3.92
N TYR A 26 -10.32 -12.89 -4.60
CA TYR A 26 -11.32 -11.82 -4.41
C TYR A 26 -11.61 -11.50 -2.94
N LEU A 27 -11.90 -12.51 -2.10
CA LEU A 27 -12.12 -12.29 -0.66
C LEU A 27 -10.89 -11.70 0.03
N GLY A 28 -9.68 -12.11 -0.37
CA GLY A 28 -8.44 -11.52 0.12
C GLY A 28 -8.32 -10.04 -0.22
N LEU A 29 -8.69 -9.62 -1.43
CA LEU A 29 -8.71 -8.19 -1.81
C LEU A 29 -9.77 -7.38 -1.04
N VAL A 30 -10.93 -7.98 -0.77
CA VAL A 30 -12.01 -7.35 0.01
C VAL A 30 -11.55 -7.18 1.46
N PHE A 31 -11.07 -8.24 2.10
CA PHE A 31 -10.59 -8.18 3.48
C PHE A 31 -9.35 -7.30 3.63
N ALA A 32 -8.46 -7.27 2.64
CA ALA A 32 -7.35 -6.33 2.63
C ALA A 32 -7.85 -4.87 2.59
N SER A 33 -8.84 -4.57 1.75
CA SER A 33 -9.40 -3.21 1.65
C SER A 33 -10.11 -2.81 2.95
N PHE A 34 -10.86 -3.72 3.55
CA PHE A 34 -11.49 -3.51 4.85
C PHE A 34 -10.45 -3.28 5.96
N ALA A 35 -9.39 -4.10 6.02
CA ALA A 35 -8.31 -3.94 7.00
C ALA A 35 -7.60 -2.59 6.85
N ILE A 36 -7.32 -2.14 5.62
CA ILE A 36 -6.71 -0.81 5.36
C ILE A 36 -7.62 0.31 5.88
N VAL A 37 -8.94 0.20 5.69
CA VAL A 37 -9.89 1.20 6.21
C VAL A 37 -9.91 1.20 7.74
N CYS A 38 -10.07 0.04 8.37
CA CYS A 38 -10.14 -0.07 9.83
C CYS A 38 -8.85 0.38 10.51
N LEU A 39 -7.69 -0.10 10.04
CA LEU A 39 -6.39 0.29 10.58
C LEU A 39 -6.09 1.77 10.29
N GLY A 40 -6.49 2.27 9.12
CA GLY A 40 -6.34 3.68 8.74
C GLY A 40 -6.97 4.66 9.73
N CYS A 41 -8.03 4.27 10.43
CA CYS A 41 -8.67 5.09 11.46
C CYS A 41 -7.85 5.18 12.77
N VAL A 42 -6.83 4.33 12.97
CA VAL A 42 -6.12 4.16 14.25
C VAL A 42 -4.63 4.50 14.14
N VAL A 43 -4.16 5.08 13.02
CA VAL A 43 -2.72 5.31 12.78
C VAL A 43 -2.30 6.78 12.73
N TRP A 44 -3.21 7.74 12.89
CA TRP A 44 -2.93 9.16 12.66
C TRP A 44 -1.70 9.70 13.42
N ALA A 45 -1.42 9.19 14.62
CA ALA A 45 -0.36 9.72 15.47
C ALA A 45 1.05 9.41 14.98
N HIS A 46 1.24 8.59 13.93
CA HIS A 46 2.56 8.46 13.30
C HIS A 46 3.06 9.76 12.68
N HIS A 47 2.18 10.73 12.39
CA HIS A 47 2.58 12.07 11.98
C HIS A 47 3.04 12.96 13.14
N MET A 48 3.04 12.44 14.37
CA MET A 48 3.26 13.20 15.59
C MET A 48 4.37 12.59 16.47
N PHE A 49 5.20 11.68 15.95
CA PHE A 49 6.21 10.99 16.77
C PHE A 49 7.20 11.95 17.45
N THR A 50 7.43 13.12 16.87
CA THR A 50 8.35 14.15 17.37
C THR A 50 7.75 15.11 18.40
N VAL A 51 6.45 15.02 18.73
CA VAL A 51 5.79 15.95 19.68
C VAL A 51 6.03 15.61 21.16
N GLY A 52 6.80 14.57 21.46
CA GLY A 52 7.10 14.15 22.84
C GLY A 52 6.09 13.18 23.46
N MET A 53 5.48 12.30 22.65
CA MET A 53 4.62 11.22 23.14
C MET A 53 5.39 10.21 24.00
N ASP A 54 4.71 9.52 24.92
CA ASP A 54 5.34 8.47 25.73
C ASP A 54 5.73 7.24 24.89
N LEU A 55 6.68 6.45 25.41
CA LEU A 55 7.22 5.28 24.71
C LEU A 55 6.15 4.24 24.34
N LYS A 56 5.15 4.00 25.20
CA LYS A 56 4.15 2.97 24.92
C LYS A 56 3.26 3.39 23.77
N THR A 57 2.86 4.67 23.75
CA THR A 57 2.04 5.23 22.69
C THR A 57 2.79 5.23 21.36
N THR A 58 4.07 5.65 21.33
CA THR A 58 4.86 5.63 20.08
C THR A 58 5.08 4.22 19.55
N VAL A 59 5.38 3.24 20.41
CA VAL A 59 5.53 1.82 20.00
C VAL A 59 4.20 1.27 19.45
N PHE A 60 3.08 1.60 20.08
CA PHE A 60 1.76 1.19 19.60
C PHE A 60 1.51 1.72 18.18
N PHE A 61 1.56 3.04 17.97
CA PHE A 61 1.28 3.63 16.67
C PHE A 61 2.30 3.21 15.60
N SER A 62 3.57 3.01 15.98
CA SER A 62 4.60 2.48 15.09
C SER A 62 4.25 1.07 14.60
N SER A 63 3.91 0.16 15.52
CA SER A 63 3.55 -1.22 15.16
C SER A 63 2.28 -1.31 14.32
N VAL A 64 1.22 -0.57 14.68
CA VAL A 64 -0.05 -0.60 13.93
C VAL A 64 0.11 0.01 12.53
N THR A 65 0.90 1.07 12.38
CA THR A 65 1.21 1.65 11.07
C THR A 65 1.94 0.66 10.17
N MET A 66 2.91 -0.07 10.71
CA MET A 66 3.65 -1.10 9.96
C MET A 66 2.74 -2.25 9.49
N ILE A 67 1.76 -2.65 10.31
CA ILE A 67 0.80 -3.72 9.98
C ILE A 67 -0.02 -3.41 8.72
N ILE A 68 -0.27 -2.14 8.39
CA ILE A 68 -0.97 -1.75 7.14
C ILE A 68 -0.22 -2.22 5.89
N GLY A 69 1.10 -2.45 6.00
CA GLY A 69 1.90 -3.05 4.94
C GLY A 69 1.41 -4.44 4.51
N VAL A 70 0.83 -5.22 5.42
CA VAL A 70 0.35 -6.59 5.14
C VAL A 70 -0.84 -6.61 4.17
N PRO A 71 -2.00 -5.98 4.47
CA PRO A 71 -3.12 -5.97 3.52
C PRO A 71 -2.77 -5.24 2.21
N THR A 72 -1.89 -4.23 2.26
CA THR A 72 -1.39 -3.57 1.06
C THR A 72 -0.57 -4.53 0.19
N GLY A 73 0.32 -5.31 0.81
CA GLY A 73 1.10 -6.36 0.15
C GLY A 73 0.23 -7.44 -0.49
N ILE A 74 -0.84 -7.88 0.18
CA ILE A 74 -1.81 -8.84 -0.39
C ILE A 74 -2.33 -8.32 -1.74
N LYS A 75 -2.72 -7.04 -1.81
CA LYS A 75 -3.23 -6.44 -3.06
C LYS A 75 -2.15 -6.42 -4.15
N ILE A 76 -0.92 -6.02 -3.81
CA ILE A 76 0.20 -5.96 -4.75
C ILE A 76 0.49 -7.35 -5.34
N PHE A 77 0.63 -8.38 -4.50
CA PHE A 77 0.90 -9.74 -4.96
C PHE A 77 -0.25 -10.32 -5.78
N THR A 78 -1.50 -10.01 -5.42
CA THR A 78 -2.66 -10.40 -6.22
C THR A 78 -2.65 -9.77 -7.61
N TRP A 79 -2.29 -8.48 -7.74
CA TRP A 79 -2.18 -7.83 -9.06
C TRP A 79 -1.04 -8.43 -9.89
N LEU A 80 0.14 -8.63 -9.28
CA LEU A 80 1.28 -9.25 -9.95
C LEU A 80 0.93 -10.65 -10.46
N TYR A 81 0.21 -11.45 -9.67
CA TYR A 81 -0.25 -12.77 -10.10
C TYR A 81 -1.20 -12.71 -11.30
N MET A 82 -2.18 -11.80 -11.29
CA MET A 82 -3.11 -11.66 -12.41
C MET A 82 -2.41 -11.19 -13.69
N LEU A 83 -1.46 -10.25 -13.58
CA LEU A 83 -0.69 -9.75 -14.72
C LEU A 83 0.28 -10.80 -15.27
N ALA A 84 0.95 -11.56 -14.41
CA ALA A 84 1.87 -12.62 -14.81
C ALA A 84 1.19 -13.74 -15.63
N ASN A 85 -0.12 -13.94 -15.41
CA ASN A 85 -0.93 -14.92 -16.15
C ASN A 85 -1.78 -14.26 -17.26
N SER A 86 -1.55 -12.99 -17.59
CA SER A 86 -2.28 -12.29 -18.65
C SER A 86 -1.63 -12.46 -20.02
N ASN A 87 -2.44 -12.45 -21.08
CA ASN A 87 -1.97 -12.49 -22.48
C ASN A 87 -2.02 -11.10 -23.13
N VAL A 88 -1.81 -10.03 -22.35
CA VAL A 88 -1.90 -8.66 -22.86
C VAL A 88 -0.67 -8.30 -23.70
N SER A 89 -0.86 -7.48 -24.73
CA SER A 89 0.24 -7.03 -25.58
C SER A 89 1.23 -6.16 -24.79
N LYS A 90 2.54 -6.41 -24.95
CA LYS A 90 3.60 -5.58 -24.36
C LYS A 90 3.62 -4.14 -24.90
N PHE A 91 2.94 -3.88 -26.01
CA PHE A 91 2.79 -2.54 -26.58
C PHE A 91 1.60 -1.77 -26.01
N ASP A 92 0.79 -2.39 -25.15
CA ASP A 92 -0.33 -1.69 -24.50
C ASP A 92 0.20 -0.66 -23.48
N PRO A 93 -0.11 0.64 -23.64
CA PRO A 93 0.35 1.67 -22.70
C PRO A 93 -0.25 1.50 -21.29
N ILE A 94 -1.44 0.90 -21.17
CA ILE A 94 -2.10 0.69 -19.87
C ILE A 94 -1.32 -0.34 -19.06
N LEU A 95 -0.76 -1.38 -19.70
CA LEU A 95 0.11 -2.35 -19.02
C LEU A 95 1.29 -1.63 -18.36
N TRP A 96 1.97 -0.75 -19.09
CA TRP A 96 3.12 -0.02 -18.56
C TRP A 96 2.74 0.95 -17.46
N TRP A 97 1.56 1.57 -17.53
CA TRP A 97 1.05 2.40 -16.45
C TRP A 97 0.82 1.58 -15.18
N ILE A 98 0.19 0.41 -15.28
CA ILE A 98 -0.07 -0.48 -14.13
C ILE A 98 1.23 -1.02 -13.54
N VAL A 99 2.17 -1.46 -14.37
CA VAL A 99 3.48 -1.93 -13.90
C VAL A 99 4.24 -0.81 -13.20
N SER A 100 4.24 0.40 -13.77
CA SER A 100 4.87 1.57 -13.16
C SER A 100 4.21 1.95 -11.85
N PHE A 101 2.87 1.92 -11.78
CA PHE A 101 2.13 2.12 -10.54
C PHE A 101 2.56 1.11 -9.48
N ILE A 102 2.59 -0.19 -9.79
CA ILE A 102 2.97 -1.22 -8.82
C ILE A 102 4.40 -0.99 -8.31
N ILE A 103 5.36 -0.70 -9.20
CA ILE A 103 6.76 -0.48 -8.83
C ILE A 103 6.90 0.76 -7.94
N LEU A 104 6.39 1.91 -8.39
CA LEU A 104 6.51 3.18 -7.67
C LEU A 104 5.76 3.13 -6.34
N PHE A 105 4.56 2.57 -6.33
CA PHE A 105 3.76 2.40 -5.12
C PHE A 105 4.44 1.44 -4.12
N THR A 106 5.10 0.39 -4.60
CA THR A 106 5.89 -0.51 -3.72
C THR A 106 7.09 0.21 -3.14
N MET A 107 7.84 0.98 -3.94
CA MET A 107 8.98 1.75 -3.44
C MET A 107 8.56 2.78 -2.38
N GLY A 108 7.52 3.58 -2.65
CA GLY A 108 6.95 4.52 -1.68
C GLY A 108 6.36 3.81 -0.45
N GLY A 109 5.80 2.61 -0.62
CA GLY A 109 5.34 1.79 0.50
C GLY A 109 6.48 1.31 1.40
N VAL A 110 7.62 0.91 0.83
CA VAL A 110 8.81 0.49 1.59
C VAL A 110 9.40 1.67 2.35
N THR A 111 9.53 2.86 1.75
CA THR A 111 9.98 4.06 2.47
C THR A 111 8.96 4.49 3.55
N GLY A 112 7.66 4.32 3.29
CA GLY A 112 6.62 4.51 4.30
C GLY A 112 6.73 3.56 5.50
N ILE A 113 7.14 2.29 5.27
CA ILE A 113 7.43 1.35 6.37
C ILE A 113 8.64 1.82 7.19
N VAL A 114 9.66 2.40 6.56
CA VAL A 114 10.79 3.01 7.27
C VAL A 114 10.31 4.16 8.16
N LEU A 115 9.46 5.06 7.63
CA LEU A 115 8.85 6.15 8.40
C LEU A 115 7.87 5.69 9.49
N SER A 116 7.29 4.49 9.35
CA SER A 116 6.44 3.92 10.41
C SER A 116 7.21 3.59 11.68
N ALA A 117 8.54 3.44 11.61
CA ALA A 117 9.38 3.24 12.78
C ALA A 117 9.61 4.57 13.51
N SER A 118 9.09 4.73 14.72
CA SER A 118 9.19 5.98 15.47
C SER A 118 10.64 6.41 15.74
N VAL A 119 11.55 5.45 15.97
CA VAL A 119 12.99 5.70 16.11
C VAL A 119 13.59 6.23 14.81
N LEU A 120 13.13 5.68 13.67
CA LEU A 120 13.32 6.13 12.29
C LEU A 120 12.97 7.61 12.13
N ASP A 121 11.70 7.87 12.41
CA ASP A 121 11.05 9.14 12.16
C ASP A 121 11.69 10.28 12.96
N CYS A 122 12.19 10.04 14.19
CA CYS A 122 12.94 11.05 14.95
C CYS A 122 14.10 11.70 14.18
N LEU A 123 14.71 11.01 13.21
CA LEU A 123 15.80 11.53 12.38
C LEU A 123 15.31 12.05 11.02
N LEU A 124 14.17 11.56 10.53
CA LEU A 124 13.68 11.78 9.17
C LEU A 124 12.51 12.77 9.10
N HIS A 125 11.87 13.06 10.22
CA HIS A 125 10.73 13.98 10.33
C HIS A 125 11.07 15.36 9.78
N ASP A 126 10.14 15.97 9.04
CA ASP A 126 10.30 17.27 8.38
C ASP A 126 11.51 17.37 7.42
N THR A 127 12.03 16.23 6.93
CA THR A 127 13.05 16.21 5.88
C THR A 127 12.46 15.87 4.50
N TRP A 128 13.27 16.05 3.46
CA TRP A 128 12.91 15.64 2.09
C TRP A 128 12.62 14.15 1.94
N PHE A 129 13.03 13.30 2.89
CA PHE A 129 12.69 11.88 2.89
C PHE A 129 11.18 11.65 3.03
N VAL A 130 10.46 12.49 3.78
CA VAL A 130 9.01 12.36 3.99
C VAL A 130 8.23 12.83 2.75
N VAL A 131 8.79 13.77 1.99
CA VAL A 131 8.16 14.33 0.79
C VAL A 131 8.31 13.42 -0.43
N ALA A 132 9.43 12.68 -0.51
CA ALA A 132 9.80 11.81 -1.63
C ALA A 132 9.03 10.47 -1.63
#